data_AF-A0ABD4Z7A3-F1
#
_entry.id   AF-A0ABD4Z7A3-F1
#
_cell.length_a   1.000
_cell.length_b   1.000
_cell.length_c   1.000
_cell.angle_alpha   90.00
_cell.angle_beta   90.00
_cell.angle_gamma   90.00
#
_symmetry.space_group_name_H-M   'P 1'
#
loop_
_entity.id
_entity.type
_entity.pdbx_description
1 polymer ?
#
loop_
_entity_poly.entity_id
_entity_poly.type
_entity_poly.pdbx_seq_one_letter_code
_entity_poly.pdbx_strand_id
1 'polypeptide(L)'
;MSYGIMLMAECYANNCIANMLKDTLVSKFNLSIRVSHKRKYGRDRIVNEVHNMVEKRIAQIIIAVIDYEIGISRKYIDENFSLSRIREGLWIGASKRARNVITIIFDPNIETFLEALGYHISDLHELKGESACEKLEKAGILGN
;
A
#
# COMPACT_ATOMS: atom_id res chain seq x y z
N MET A 1 -9.22 14.37 15.82
CA MET A 1 -7.77 14.17 15.98
C MET A 1 -7.17 14.01 14.60
N SER A 2 -6.24 14.90 14.21
CA SER A 2 -5.50 14.78 12.94
C SER A 2 -4.34 13.82 13.16
N TYR A 3 -4.20 12.80 12.31
CA TYR A 3 -3.08 11.86 12.35
C TYR A 3 -1.87 12.47 11.66
N GLY A 4 -0.65 12.14 12.11
CA GLY A 4 0.57 12.49 11.38
C GLY A 4 0.58 11.81 10.02
N ILE A 5 0.45 10.48 9.98
CA ILE A 5 0.45 9.70 8.74
C ILE A 5 -0.75 8.74 8.71
N MET A 6 -1.41 8.65 7.57
CA MET A 6 -2.43 7.65 7.26
C MET A 6 -1.91 6.70 6.18
N LEU A 7 -1.86 5.40 6.48
CA LEU A 7 -1.58 4.33 5.52
C LEU A 7 -2.89 3.71 5.05
N MET A 8 -3.12 3.71 3.74
CA MET A 8 -4.30 3.14 3.10
C MET A 8 -3.89 1.91 2.30
N ALA A 9 -4.51 0.77 2.52
CA ALA A 9 -4.13 -0.47 1.83
C ALA A 9 -5.27 -1.06 1.01
N GLU A 10 -4.98 -1.41 -0.25
CA GLU A 10 -5.98 -1.92 -1.21
C GLU A 10 -6.49 -3.29 -0.82
N CYS A 11 -5.59 -4.28 -0.82
CA CYS A 11 -5.95 -5.65 -0.44
C CYS A 11 -5.41 -6.03 0.95
N TYR A 12 -5.75 -7.25 1.38
CA TYR A 12 -5.29 -7.78 2.66
C TYR A 12 -3.76 -7.88 2.74
N ALA A 13 -3.08 -8.38 1.70
CA ALA A 13 -1.62 -8.41 1.68
C ALA A 13 -0.99 -7.01 1.73
N ASN A 14 -1.52 -6.03 0.98
CA ASN A 14 -1.06 -4.65 1.10
C ASN A 14 -1.29 -4.11 2.53
N ASN A 15 -2.38 -4.52 3.20
CA ASN A 15 -2.67 -4.12 4.58
C ASN A 15 -1.66 -4.71 5.57
N CYS A 16 -1.21 -5.94 5.36
CA CYS A 16 -0.16 -6.53 6.18
C CYS A 16 1.17 -5.77 6.01
N ILE A 17 1.56 -5.46 4.78
CA ILE A 17 2.75 -4.62 4.50
C ILE A 17 2.61 -3.22 5.10
N ALA A 18 1.42 -2.61 5.02
CA ALA A 18 1.17 -1.31 5.62
C ALA A 18 1.35 -1.34 7.16
N ASN A 19 0.90 -2.40 7.84
CA ASN A 19 1.13 -2.55 9.27
C ASN A 19 2.61 -2.75 9.61
N MET A 20 3.32 -3.60 8.86
CA MET A 20 4.77 -3.75 9.02
C MET A 20 5.52 -2.42 8.82
N LEU A 21 5.15 -1.65 7.80
CA LEU A 21 5.72 -0.33 7.54
C LEU A 21 5.42 0.63 8.69
N LYS A 22 4.18 0.64 9.19
CA LYS A 22 3.80 1.42 10.38
C LYS A 22 4.72 1.08 11.55
N ASP A 23 4.87 -0.20 11.89
CA ASP A 23 5.63 -0.60 13.07
C ASP A 23 7.13 -0.28 12.92
N THR A 24 7.67 -0.42 11.69
CA THR A 24 9.04 0.01 11.35
C THR A 24 9.23 1.51 11.50
N LEU A 25 8.29 2.33 11.04
CA LEU A 25 8.38 3.78 11.09
C LEU A 25 8.13 4.33 12.50
N VAL A 26 7.21 3.73 13.25
CA VAL A 26 6.96 4.06 14.66
C VAL A 26 8.21 3.78 15.49
N SER A 27 8.82 2.59 15.35
CA SER A 27 10.02 2.23 16.11
C SER A 27 11.23 3.09 15.78
N LYS A 28 11.44 3.45 14.50
CA LYS A 28 12.61 4.23 14.08
C LYS A 28 12.46 5.74 14.31
N PHE A 29 11.26 6.28 14.17
CA PHE A 29 11.06 7.74 14.08
C PHE A 29 9.99 8.28 15.05
N ASN A 30 9.39 7.43 15.89
CA ASN A 30 8.35 7.80 16.85
C ASN A 30 7.16 8.58 16.22
N LEU A 31 6.72 8.13 15.04
CA LEU A 31 5.67 8.78 14.27
C LEU A 31 4.27 8.32 14.68
N SER A 32 3.28 9.22 14.63
CA SER A 32 1.86 8.86 14.78
C SER A 32 1.28 8.37 13.46
N ILE A 33 1.13 7.06 13.32
CA ILE A 33 0.69 6.40 12.09
C ILE A 33 -0.57 5.57 12.33
N ARG A 34 -1.58 5.73 11.47
CA ARG A 34 -2.78 4.90 11.43
C ARG A 34 -2.85 4.14 10.12
N VAL A 35 -3.23 2.87 10.17
CA VAL A 35 -3.51 2.05 8.98
C VAL A 35 -5.02 1.92 8.81
N SER A 36 -5.49 1.98 7.56
CA SER A 36 -6.88 1.77 7.19
C SER A 36 -6.97 0.84 5.99
N HIS A 37 -7.76 -0.22 6.17
CA HIS A 37 -8.13 -1.18 5.14
C HIS A 37 -9.60 -1.56 5.33
N LYS A 38 -10.31 -1.80 4.24
CA LYS A 38 -11.67 -2.35 4.23
C LYS A 38 -11.70 -3.50 3.24
N ARG A 39 -12.43 -4.57 3.57
CA ARG A 39 -12.59 -5.79 2.75
C ARG A 39 -12.97 -5.58 1.28
N LYS A 40 -13.59 -4.44 0.95
CA LYS A 40 -14.01 -4.06 -0.42
C LYS A 40 -13.28 -2.81 -0.95
N TYR A 41 -12.04 -2.57 -0.52
CA TYR A 41 -11.20 -1.58 -1.16
C TYR A 41 -10.65 -2.14 -2.46
N GLY A 42 -11.48 -2.15 -3.50
CA GLY A 42 -10.95 -2.08 -4.86
C GLY A 42 -10.37 -0.69 -5.12
N ARG A 43 -9.40 -0.62 -6.03
CA ARG A 43 -8.74 0.60 -6.53
C ARG A 43 -9.56 1.88 -6.48
N ASP A 44 -10.69 1.94 -7.17
CA ASP A 44 -11.47 3.18 -7.32
C ASP A 44 -11.94 3.72 -5.96
N ARG A 45 -12.16 2.82 -5.01
CA ARG A 45 -12.54 3.18 -3.65
C ARG A 45 -11.36 3.76 -2.88
N ILE A 46 -10.14 3.25 -3.05
CA ILE A 46 -8.96 3.86 -2.44
C ILE A 46 -8.69 5.24 -3.02
N VAL A 47 -8.75 5.39 -4.34
CA VAL A 47 -8.53 6.70 -4.97
C VAL A 47 -9.53 7.72 -4.44
N ASN A 48 -10.82 7.35 -4.34
CA ASN A 48 -11.85 8.21 -3.77
C ASN A 48 -11.64 8.49 -2.28
N GLU A 49 -11.26 7.49 -1.48
CA GLU A 49 -10.99 7.69 -0.05
C GLU A 49 -9.77 8.61 0.16
N VAL A 50 -8.69 8.45 -0.61
CA VAL A 50 -7.53 9.35 -0.59
C VAL A 50 -7.95 10.77 -0.94
N HIS A 51 -8.74 10.96 -2.00
CA HIS A 51 -9.26 12.27 -2.39
C HIS A 51 -10.06 12.91 -1.26
N ASN A 52 -11.02 12.16 -0.69
CA ASN A 52 -11.84 12.62 0.44
C ASN A 52 -10.99 12.98 1.67
N MET A 53 -9.92 12.24 1.94
CA MET A 53 -9.02 12.50 3.06
C MET A 53 -8.18 13.77 2.84
N VAL A 54 -7.74 14.02 1.60
CA VAL A 54 -7.06 15.26 1.23
C VAL A 54 -7.99 16.46 1.42
N GLU A 55 -9.21 16.40 0.87
CA GLU A 55 -10.20 17.48 0.98
C GLU A 55 -10.56 17.78 2.44
N LYS A 56 -10.78 16.74 3.24
CA LYS A 56 -11.16 16.86 4.65
C LYS A 56 -9.96 17.04 5.58
N ARG A 57 -8.73 17.07 5.05
CA ARG A 57 -7.47 17.22 5.81
C ARG A 57 -7.35 16.25 7.00
N ILE A 58 -7.69 14.99 6.77
CA ILE A 58 -7.76 13.95 7.81
C ILE A 58 -6.38 13.62 8.40
N ALA A 59 -5.32 13.70 7.58
CA ALA A 59 -3.95 13.42 7.97
C ALA A 59 -2.95 14.38 7.31
N GLN A 60 -1.79 14.59 7.94
CA GLN A 60 -0.73 15.43 7.38
C GLN A 60 -0.07 14.78 6.17
N ILE A 61 0.10 13.45 6.19
CA ILE A 61 0.60 12.64 5.07
C ILE A 61 -0.33 11.45 4.87
N ILE A 62 -0.65 11.13 3.61
CA ILE A 62 -1.41 9.96 3.22
C ILE A 62 -0.52 9.11 2.32
N ILE A 63 -0.37 7.83 2.67
CA ILE A 63 0.42 6.86 1.91
C ILE A 63 -0.52 5.73 1.50
N ALA A 64 -0.77 5.56 0.21
CA ALA A 64 -1.55 4.45 -0.31
C ALA A 64 -0.64 3.29 -0.73
N VAL A 65 -0.96 2.06 -0.33
CA VAL A 65 -0.26 0.83 -0.68
C VAL A 65 -1.19 0.03 -1.59
N ILE A 66 -0.84 -0.05 -2.87
CA ILE A 66 -1.74 -0.50 -3.93
C ILE A 66 -1.04 -1.45 -4.90
N ASP A 67 -1.84 -2.25 -5.59
CA ASP A 67 -1.40 -3.05 -6.73
C ASP A 67 -1.54 -2.23 -8.02
N TYR A 68 -0.64 -2.43 -8.99
CA TYR A 68 -0.61 -1.70 -10.25
C TYR A 68 -1.35 -2.44 -11.36
N GLU A 69 -2.59 -2.83 -11.05
CA GLU A 69 -3.41 -3.66 -11.93
C GLU A 69 -3.51 -3.04 -13.34
N ILE A 70 -3.40 -3.90 -14.35
CA ILE A 70 -3.43 -3.52 -15.77
C ILE A 70 -4.78 -2.85 -16.09
N GLY A 71 -4.74 -1.78 -16.90
CA GLY A 71 -5.93 -1.11 -17.42
C GLY A 71 -6.04 0.35 -16.97
N ILE A 72 -7.26 0.81 -16.71
CA ILE A 72 -7.55 2.21 -16.39
C ILE A 72 -6.84 2.65 -15.09
N SER A 73 -6.59 1.74 -14.14
CA SER A 73 -5.78 2.00 -12.93
C SER A 73 -4.44 2.59 -13.29
N ARG A 74 -3.76 1.90 -14.20
CA ARG A 74 -2.37 2.13 -14.51
C ARG A 74 -2.22 3.51 -15.11
N LYS A 75 -3.10 3.81 -16.06
CA LYS A 75 -3.21 5.14 -16.66
C LYS A 75 -3.45 6.23 -15.62
N TYR A 76 -4.36 6.03 -14.66
CA TYR A 76 -4.59 7.02 -13.60
C TYR A 76 -3.32 7.29 -12.79
N ILE A 77 -2.62 6.23 -12.37
CA ILE A 77 -1.38 6.36 -11.61
C ILE A 77 -0.31 7.08 -12.43
N ASP A 78 -0.12 6.70 -13.69
CA ASP A 78 0.87 7.31 -14.60
C ASP A 78 0.63 8.80 -14.82
N GLU A 79 -0.63 9.17 -15.01
CA GLU A 79 -1.02 10.55 -15.25
C GLU A 79 -0.90 11.40 -13.98
N ASN A 80 -1.21 10.85 -12.80
CA ASN A 80 -1.35 11.63 -11.56
C ASN A 80 -0.16 11.53 -10.60
N PHE A 81 0.77 10.60 -10.79
CA PHE A 81 1.90 10.39 -9.89
C PHE A 81 3.24 10.45 -10.64
N SER A 82 4.23 11.04 -9.97
CA SER A 82 5.63 10.99 -10.39
C SER A 82 6.26 9.76 -9.77
N LEU A 83 6.47 8.73 -10.58
CA LEU A 83 6.93 7.42 -10.14
C LEU A 83 8.46 7.35 -10.08
N SER A 84 8.97 6.72 -9.03
CA SER A 84 10.38 6.36 -8.85
C SER A 84 10.47 4.88 -8.55
N ARG A 85 11.27 4.15 -9.33
CA ARG A 85 11.47 2.73 -9.12
C ARG A 85 12.41 2.52 -7.93
N ILE A 86 11.97 1.76 -6.94
CA ILE A 86 12.83 1.35 -5.82
C ILE A 86 13.58 0.08 -6.21
N ARG A 87 12.86 -0.87 -6.79
CA ARG A 87 13.41 -2.09 -7.38
C ARG A 87 12.42 -2.66 -8.40
N GLU A 88 12.82 -3.74 -9.05
CA GLU A 88 11.91 -4.48 -9.92
C GLU A 88 10.64 -4.89 -9.15
N GLY A 89 9.48 -4.61 -9.75
CA GLY A 89 8.15 -4.86 -9.15
C GLY A 89 7.73 -3.91 -8.02
N LEU A 90 8.54 -2.92 -7.62
CA LEU A 90 8.21 -1.99 -6.53
C LEU A 90 8.56 -0.53 -6.86
N TRP A 91 7.54 0.33 -6.75
CA TRP A 91 7.63 1.74 -7.05
C TRP A 91 7.12 2.59 -5.89
N ILE A 92 7.62 3.82 -5.81
CA ILE A 92 7.04 4.89 -5.00
C ILE A 92 6.58 6.00 -5.93
N GLY A 93 5.35 6.47 -5.74
CA GLY A 93 4.78 7.58 -6.50
C GLY A 93 4.44 8.76 -5.61
N ALA A 94 4.94 9.95 -5.93
CA ALA A 94 4.48 11.20 -5.32
C ALA A 94 3.35 11.81 -6.16
N SER A 95 2.23 12.22 -5.55
CA SER A 95 1.15 12.84 -6.31
C SER A 95 1.59 14.17 -6.92
N LYS A 96 1.29 14.36 -8.21
CA LYS A 96 1.53 15.61 -8.94
C LYS A 96 0.60 16.74 -8.49
N ARG A 97 -0.54 16.40 -7.86
CA ARG A 97 -1.58 17.36 -7.45
C ARG A 97 -1.61 17.59 -5.94
N ALA A 98 -1.47 16.54 -5.14
CA ALA A 98 -1.56 16.63 -3.68
C ALA A 98 -0.21 16.36 -3.02
N ARG A 99 0.47 17.41 -2.54
CA ARG A 99 1.85 17.31 -2.00
C ARG A 99 1.99 16.39 -0.79
N ASN A 100 0.90 16.07 -0.11
CA ASN A 100 0.87 15.18 1.04
C ASN A 100 0.47 13.73 0.71
N VAL A 101 0.35 13.36 -0.58
CA VAL A 101 -0.04 12.01 -1.00
C VAL A 101 1.13 11.29 -1.65
N ILE A 102 1.46 10.13 -1.09
CA ILE A 102 2.45 9.19 -1.59
C ILE A 102 1.76 7.87 -1.88
N THR A 103 2.29 7.11 -2.83
CA THR A 103 1.85 5.75 -3.17
C THR A 103 3.04 4.80 -3.12
N ILE A 104 2.84 3.61 -2.58
CA ILE A 104 3.71 2.45 -2.69
C ILE A 104 2.97 1.49 -3.61
N ILE A 105 3.60 1.13 -4.73
CA ILE A 105 2.96 0.46 -5.83
C ILE A 105 3.71 -0.85 -6.13
N PHE A 106 2.98 -1.96 -6.10
CA PHE A 106 3.48 -3.27 -6.54
C PHE A 106 3.09 -3.50 -8.01
N ASP A 107 4.06 -3.72 -8.90
CA ASP A 107 3.84 -3.91 -10.35
C ASP A 107 4.17 -5.36 -10.76
N PRO A 108 3.19 -6.15 -11.25
CA PRO A 108 1.77 -5.82 -11.43
C PRO A 108 0.94 -5.88 -10.14
N ASN A 109 1.38 -6.65 -9.14
CA ASN A 109 0.73 -6.80 -7.84
C ASN A 109 1.72 -7.33 -6.79
N ILE A 110 1.32 -7.27 -5.51
CA ILE A 110 2.16 -7.73 -4.41
C ILE A 110 2.52 -9.21 -4.50
N GLU A 111 1.62 -10.04 -5.00
CA GLU A 111 1.85 -11.48 -5.18
C GLU A 111 3.05 -11.76 -6.09
N THR A 112 3.06 -11.15 -7.27
CA THR A 112 4.15 -11.29 -8.26
C THR A 112 5.45 -10.73 -7.70
N PHE A 113 5.37 -9.62 -6.97
CA PHE A 113 6.54 -9.04 -6.33
C PHE A 113 7.17 -10.00 -5.31
N LEU A 114 6.35 -10.65 -4.47
CA LEU A 114 6.84 -11.61 -3.48
C LEU A 114 7.44 -12.87 -4.13
N GLU A 115 6.82 -13.40 -5.19
CA GLU A 115 7.39 -14.51 -5.95
C GLU A 115 8.76 -14.17 -6.54
N ALA A 116 8.92 -12.96 -7.08
CA ALA A 116 10.20 -12.49 -7.62
C ALA A 116 11.29 -12.34 -6.54
N LEU A 117 10.91 -12.25 -5.26
CA LEU A 117 11.84 -12.29 -4.13
C LEU A 117 12.19 -13.72 -3.67
N GLY A 118 11.59 -14.75 -4.29
CA GLY A 118 11.78 -16.14 -3.92
C GLY A 118 10.82 -16.65 -2.84
N TYR A 119 9.76 -15.89 -2.51
CA TYR A 119 8.74 -16.38 -1.59
C TYR A 119 7.75 -17.26 -2.34
N HIS A 120 7.76 -18.55 -2.02
CA HIS A 120 6.84 -19.53 -2.58
C HIS A 120 5.58 -19.64 -1.72
N ILE A 121 4.56 -18.85 -2.08
CA ILE A 121 3.24 -18.92 -1.45
C ILE A 121 2.40 -19.86 -2.30
N SER A 122 1.94 -20.95 -1.71
CA SER A 122 1.29 -22.08 -2.40
C SER A 122 0.05 -21.70 -3.21
N ASP A 123 -0.65 -20.64 -2.81
CA ASP A 123 -1.75 -20.07 -3.58
C ASP A 123 -1.79 -18.54 -3.39
N LEU A 124 -1.41 -17.81 -4.44
CA LEU A 124 -1.39 -16.35 -4.47
C LEU A 124 -2.77 -15.72 -4.27
N HIS A 125 -3.86 -16.42 -4.60
CA HIS A 125 -5.21 -15.91 -4.33
C HIS A 125 -5.49 -15.81 -2.82
N GLU A 126 -4.77 -16.55 -2.00
CA GLU A 126 -4.94 -16.53 -0.56
C GLU A 126 -4.46 -15.22 0.08
N LEU A 127 -3.58 -14.48 -0.59
CA LEU A 127 -3.13 -13.15 -0.19
C LEU A 127 -4.22 -12.06 -0.35
N LYS A 128 -5.32 -12.39 -1.02
CA LYS A 128 -6.52 -11.54 -1.09
C LYS A 128 -7.51 -11.80 0.05
N GLY A 129 -7.20 -12.69 1.00
CA GLY A 129 -8.07 -13.07 2.11
C GLY A 129 -7.61 -12.57 3.49
N GLU A 130 -8.47 -12.73 4.51
CA GLU A 130 -8.21 -12.30 5.90
C GLU A 130 -6.98 -12.99 6.51
N SER A 131 -6.58 -14.16 6.01
CA SER A 131 -5.40 -14.91 6.44
C SER A 131 -4.09 -14.46 5.77
N ALA A 132 -4.10 -13.40 4.96
CA ALA A 132 -2.90 -12.94 4.25
C ALA A 132 -1.72 -12.69 5.20
N CYS A 133 -1.93 -12.04 6.35
CA CYS A 133 -0.83 -11.70 7.25
C CYS A 133 -0.19 -12.95 7.88
N GLU A 134 -0.99 -13.92 8.31
CA GLU A 134 -0.48 -15.20 8.86
C GLU A 134 0.40 -15.93 7.83
N LYS A 135 0.02 -15.89 6.55
CA LYS A 135 0.79 -16.53 5.48
C LYS A 135 2.10 -15.82 5.21
N LEU A 136 2.07 -14.48 5.19
CA LEU A 136 3.27 -13.68 5.03
C LEU A 136 4.21 -13.82 6.24
N GLU A 137 3.69 -13.95 7.46
CA GLU A 137 4.47 -14.27 8.66
C GLU A 137 5.12 -15.65 8.57
N LYS A 138 4.34 -16.70 8.21
CA LYS A 138 4.87 -18.06 8.02
C LYS A 138 5.95 -18.14 6.94
N ALA A 139 5.84 -17.31 5.91
CA ALA A 139 6.82 -17.20 4.83
C ALA A 139 8.08 -16.40 5.24
N GLY A 140 8.13 -15.84 6.46
CA GLY A 140 9.25 -15.02 6.94
C GLY A 140 9.31 -13.62 6.28
N ILE A 141 8.21 -13.17 5.68
CA ILE A 141 8.11 -11.85 5.02
C ILE A 141 7.79 -10.77 6.06
N LEU A 142 6.93 -11.10 7.02
CA LEU A 142 6.57 -10.24 8.14
C LEU A 142 7.26 -10.75 9.40
N GLY A 143 8.04 -9.86 10.03
CA GLY A 143 8.73 -10.15 11.30
C GLY A 143 10.23 -10.38 11.16
N ASN A 144 10.99 -9.48 11.78
CA ASN A 144 12.10 -9.81 12.66
C ASN A 144 11.80 -9.17 14.01
#